data_AF-A0A800J6Y3-F1
#
_entry.id   AF-A0A800J6Y3-F1
#
_cell.length_a   1.000
_cell.length_b   1.000
_cell.length_c   1.000
_cell.angle_alpha   90.00
_cell.angle_beta   90.00
_cell.angle_gamma   90.00
#
_symmetry.space_group_name_H-M   'P 1'
#
loop_
_entity.id
_entity.type
_entity.pdbx_description
1 polymer ?
#
loop_
_entity_poly.entity_id
_entity_poly.type
_entity_poly.pdbx_seq_one_letter_code
_entity_poly.pdbx_strand_id
1 'polypeptide(L)'
;MSRLAVPALALLLAACTSAPGPSAQPDTAPSPESADTAEARGAAVGLAAAQVEALRALGPPVLVPRAMEGYTLEAVEIDEAYRPAVSYTLRWRRADGACVEVLGTNDGIGGPDYPIVSAEVAMPYLPGAPQARVYQAAADPQATSAQNWGPETVVSDFVTVGEEPEWMAVWLLSSDANGCRPIGLEAAASVLASLRPLDPDARLAMDGMMDGGALGTFADADDALVDLQTDLPLITDPEADVAQALAGWEAQSVRTETVRQSDAAVHVLATLTGLMDDSVRDERLLLVFIPDLGGWQLLSVGRQVRCHAGRGHQDWSAELCL
;
A
#
# COMPACT_ATOMS: atom_id res chain seq x y z
N MET A 1 62.71 3.29 -40.90
CA MET A 1 63.85 4.21 -41.07
C MET A 1 63.30 5.55 -41.55
N SER A 2 63.84 6.67 -41.02
CA SER A 2 63.50 8.10 -41.30
C SER A 2 62.17 8.57 -40.70
N ARG A 3 62.07 9.28 -39.55
CA ARG A 3 62.66 10.55 -39.04
C ARG A 3 62.43 11.78 -39.92
N LEU A 4 61.59 12.71 -39.45
CA LEU A 4 61.64 14.19 -39.53
C LEU A 4 60.31 14.74 -38.95
N ALA A 5 60.17 15.90 -38.36
CA ALA A 5 60.94 16.78 -37.46
C ALA A 5 59.96 17.92 -37.09
N VAL A 6 60.07 18.44 -35.87
CA VAL A 6 59.21 19.47 -35.24
C VAL A 6 59.57 20.88 -35.77
N PRO A 7 58.64 21.86 -35.73
CA PRO A 7 58.75 22.97 -34.76
C PRO A 7 57.37 23.28 -34.11
N ALA A 8 57.22 23.35 -32.78
CA ALA A 8 57.66 24.41 -31.87
C ALA A 8 57.11 25.79 -32.24
N LEU A 9 55.94 26.15 -31.69
CA LEU A 9 55.51 27.54 -31.56
C LEU A 9 55.06 27.78 -30.11
N ALA A 10 55.90 28.52 -29.39
CA ALA A 10 55.62 29.06 -28.07
C ALA A 10 55.34 30.56 -28.23
N LEU A 11 54.24 31.08 -27.67
CA LEU A 11 54.07 32.51 -27.49
C LEU A 11 53.03 32.86 -26.40
N LEU A 12 53.59 33.42 -25.32
CA LEU A 12 53.14 34.56 -24.50
C LEU A 12 51.82 34.50 -23.69
N LEU A 13 52.02 34.27 -22.39
CA LEU A 13 51.60 35.11 -21.25
C LEU A 13 50.56 36.22 -21.50
N ALA A 14 49.40 36.09 -20.85
CA ALA A 14 48.67 37.21 -20.28
C ALA A 14 48.09 36.77 -18.91
N ALA A 15 48.73 37.23 -17.84
CA ALA A 15 48.21 37.13 -16.48
C ALA A 15 47.24 38.29 -16.24
N CYS A 16 45.94 38.00 -16.16
CA CYS A 16 44.95 38.94 -15.65
C CYS A 16 44.64 38.56 -14.19
N THR A 17 45.14 39.37 -13.27
CA THR A 17 44.74 39.40 -11.86
C THR A 17 43.37 40.08 -11.75
N SER A 18 42.31 39.33 -11.47
CA SER A 18 41.04 39.88 -11.00
C SER A 18 40.88 39.59 -9.50
N ALA A 19 40.65 40.65 -8.73
CA ALA A 19 40.39 40.59 -7.30
C ALA A 19 39.05 39.90 -6.98
N PRO A 20 38.90 39.25 -5.82
CA PRO A 20 37.65 38.63 -5.41
C PRO A 20 36.64 39.72 -4.98
N GLY A 21 35.62 39.95 -5.80
CA GLY A 21 34.40 40.62 -5.34
C GLY A 21 33.56 39.66 -4.50
N PRO A 22 32.75 40.14 -3.56
CA PRO A 22 31.85 39.28 -2.79
C PRO A 22 30.86 38.62 -3.75
N SER A 23 31.05 37.32 -3.99
CA SER A 23 30.08 36.49 -4.71
C SER A 23 28.81 36.42 -3.86
N ALA A 24 27.82 37.23 -4.21
CA ALA A 24 26.45 36.93 -3.88
C ALA A 24 26.17 35.53 -4.46
N GLN A 25 26.00 34.54 -3.57
CA GLN A 25 25.49 33.24 -3.97
C GLN A 25 24.17 33.47 -4.70
N PRO A 26 24.00 33.00 -5.95
CA PRO A 26 22.66 32.86 -6.47
C PRO A 26 21.97 31.87 -5.54
N ASP A 27 20.91 32.33 -4.88
CA ASP A 27 19.91 31.47 -4.24
C ASP A 27 19.47 30.45 -5.29
N THR A 28 20.13 29.30 -5.27
CA THR A 28 19.68 28.14 -6.00
C THR A 28 18.50 27.67 -5.21
N ALA A 29 17.32 28.15 -5.59
CA ALA A 29 16.07 27.56 -5.17
C ALA A 29 16.22 26.03 -5.31
N PRO A 30 15.88 25.25 -4.27
CA PRO A 30 15.94 23.80 -4.39
C PRO A 30 15.10 23.41 -5.61
N SER A 31 15.71 22.66 -6.55
CA SER A 31 14.95 21.97 -7.58
C SER A 31 13.79 21.24 -6.91
N PRO A 32 12.56 21.30 -7.46
CA PRO A 32 11.48 20.52 -6.90
C PRO A 32 11.88 19.06 -7.10
N GLU A 33 12.29 18.38 -6.04
CA GLU A 33 12.00 16.97 -5.90
C GLU A 33 10.52 16.85 -6.26
N SER A 34 10.21 16.17 -7.36
CA SER A 34 8.82 15.95 -7.77
C SER A 34 8.15 15.26 -6.59
N ALA A 35 7.33 16.02 -5.86
CA ALA A 35 6.56 15.46 -4.75
C ALA A 35 5.81 14.25 -5.29
N ASP A 36 5.93 13.11 -4.60
CA ASP A 36 5.28 11.86 -4.99
C ASP A 36 3.79 11.95 -4.67
N THR A 37 3.06 12.81 -5.39
CA THR A 37 1.64 13.11 -5.15
C THR A 37 0.73 12.22 -5.98
N ALA A 38 -0.56 12.16 -5.61
CA ALA A 38 -1.56 11.43 -6.38
C ALA A 38 -1.67 11.93 -7.83
N GLU A 39 -1.54 13.24 -8.06
CA GLU A 39 -1.58 13.84 -9.39
C GLU A 39 -0.36 13.44 -10.22
N ALA A 40 0.84 13.44 -9.62
CA ALA A 40 2.05 13.00 -10.29
C ALA A 40 1.98 11.50 -10.65
N ARG A 41 1.47 10.67 -9.73
CA ARG A 41 1.27 9.23 -9.95
C ARG A 41 0.22 8.96 -11.03
N GLY A 42 -0.90 9.69 -11.00
CA GLY A 42 -1.96 9.58 -12.01
C GLY A 42 -1.50 10.03 -13.40
N ALA A 43 -0.79 11.15 -13.49
CA ALA A 43 -0.25 11.64 -14.75
C ALA A 43 0.73 10.64 -15.40
N ALA A 44 1.51 9.91 -14.58
CA ALA A 44 2.44 8.88 -15.07
C ALA A 44 1.75 7.70 -15.80
N VAL A 45 0.44 7.51 -15.59
CA VAL A 45 -0.38 6.49 -16.26
C VAL A 45 -1.44 7.09 -17.20
N GLY A 46 -1.37 8.39 -17.47
CA GLY A 46 -2.24 9.08 -18.42
C GLY A 46 -3.59 9.54 -17.84
N LEU A 47 -3.78 9.53 -16.51
CA LEU A 47 -4.99 10.06 -15.88
C LEU A 47 -4.98 11.60 -15.91
N ALA A 48 -6.14 12.18 -16.23
CA ALA A 48 -6.39 13.61 -16.03
C ALA A 48 -6.64 13.91 -14.55
N ALA A 49 -6.37 15.15 -14.12
CA ALA A 49 -6.54 15.55 -12.71
C ALA A 49 -7.95 15.28 -12.16
N ALA A 50 -9.00 15.50 -12.96
CA ALA A 50 -10.38 15.19 -12.55
C ALA A 50 -10.64 13.68 -12.36
N GLN A 51 -9.95 12.83 -13.12
CA GLN A 51 -10.05 11.37 -12.96
C GLN A 51 -9.29 10.90 -11.73
N VAL A 52 -8.13 11.51 -11.43
CA VAL A 52 -7.40 11.26 -10.17
C VAL A 52 -8.30 11.58 -8.98
N GLU A 53 -8.95 12.74 -8.98
CA GLU A 53 -9.83 13.13 -7.88
C GLU A 53 -11.05 12.20 -7.75
N ALA A 54 -11.67 11.81 -8.87
CA ALA A 54 -12.79 10.87 -8.86
C ALA A 54 -12.40 9.50 -8.29
N LEU A 55 -11.21 8.98 -8.66
CA LEU A 55 -10.70 7.72 -8.13
C LEU A 55 -10.38 7.81 -6.63
N ARG A 56 -9.84 8.95 -6.17
CA ARG A 56 -9.58 9.16 -4.73
C ARG A 56 -10.87 9.26 -3.91
N ALA A 57 -11.92 9.82 -4.49
CA ALA A 57 -13.22 9.95 -3.85
C ALA A 57 -13.95 8.61 -3.60
N LEU A 58 -13.42 7.49 -4.13
CA LEU A 58 -13.99 6.17 -3.90
C LEU A 58 -13.93 5.74 -2.43
N GLY A 59 -12.92 6.18 -1.69
CA GLY A 59 -12.65 5.77 -0.30
C GLY A 59 -11.54 4.72 -0.21
N PRO A 60 -11.76 3.47 -0.68
CA PRO A 60 -10.74 2.44 -0.63
C PRO A 60 -9.49 2.75 -1.49
N PRO A 61 -8.34 2.11 -1.21
CA PRO A 61 -7.12 2.32 -1.97
C PRO A 61 -7.26 1.91 -3.45
N VAL A 62 -7.09 2.88 -4.34
CA VAL A 62 -6.95 2.64 -5.79
C VAL A 62 -5.50 2.32 -6.11
N LEU A 63 -5.28 1.26 -6.90
CA LEU A 63 -3.96 0.93 -7.41
C LEU A 63 -3.82 1.34 -8.87
N VAL A 64 -2.65 1.86 -9.20
CA VAL A 64 -2.25 2.19 -10.57
C VAL A 64 -0.85 1.63 -10.84
N PRO A 65 -0.53 1.24 -12.09
CA PRO A 65 0.85 0.93 -12.48
C PRO A 65 1.79 2.12 -12.22
N ARG A 66 3.10 1.89 -12.09
CA ARG A 66 4.06 2.99 -11.95
C ARG A 66 4.15 3.86 -13.19
N ALA A 67 4.12 3.22 -14.36
CA ALA A 67 4.18 3.83 -15.66
C ALA A 67 3.60 2.86 -16.69
N MET A 68 3.07 3.40 -17.79
CA MET A 68 2.48 2.63 -18.89
C MET A 68 3.11 3.03 -20.23
N GLU A 69 4.42 2.86 -20.34
CA GLU A 69 5.18 3.29 -21.53
C GLU A 69 4.67 2.63 -22.82
N GLY A 70 4.41 3.46 -23.84
CA GLY A 70 3.88 3.01 -25.13
C GLY A 70 2.39 2.64 -25.13
N TYR A 71 1.73 2.66 -23.98
CA TYR A 71 0.28 2.54 -23.87
C TYR A 71 -0.37 3.92 -23.80
N THR A 72 -1.62 3.99 -24.24
CA THR A 72 -2.53 5.15 -24.05
C THR A 72 -3.70 4.70 -23.18
N LEU A 73 -4.04 5.49 -22.17
CA LEU A 73 -5.26 5.27 -21.39
C LEU A 73 -6.48 5.57 -22.26
N GLU A 74 -7.30 4.57 -22.53
CA GLU A 74 -8.48 4.68 -23.41
C GLU A 74 -9.78 4.86 -22.63
N ALA A 75 -9.86 4.27 -21.44
CA ALA A 75 -11.07 4.34 -20.62
C ALA A 75 -10.74 4.40 -19.13
N VAL A 76 -11.55 5.17 -18.42
CA VAL A 76 -11.67 5.19 -16.97
C VAL A 76 -13.15 5.03 -16.68
N GLU A 77 -13.51 3.90 -16.10
CA GLU A 77 -14.88 3.56 -15.75
C GLU A 77 -14.94 3.48 -14.22
N ILE A 78 -15.92 4.15 -13.62
CA ILE A 78 -16.17 4.12 -12.17
C ILE A 78 -17.64 3.76 -11.99
N ASP A 79 -17.91 2.75 -11.18
CA ASP A 79 -19.26 2.34 -10.82
C ASP A 79 -19.49 2.50 -9.32
N GLU A 80 -20.51 3.28 -8.97
CA GLU A 80 -20.96 3.55 -7.60
C GLU A 80 -22.45 3.19 -7.43
N ALA A 81 -23.02 2.36 -8.32
CA ALA A 81 -24.45 2.12 -8.40
C ALA A 81 -25.05 1.55 -7.10
N TYR A 82 -24.25 0.91 -6.24
CA TYR A 82 -24.72 0.21 -5.04
C TYR A 82 -23.83 0.48 -3.83
N ARG A 83 -23.69 1.75 -3.39
CA ARG A 83 -22.98 2.09 -2.14
C ARG A 83 -23.41 1.15 -0.98
N PRO A 84 -22.48 0.49 -0.27
CA PRO A 84 -21.05 0.78 -0.20
C PRO A 84 -20.18 0.18 -1.31
N ALA A 85 -20.74 -0.62 -2.23
CA ALA A 85 -20.00 -1.18 -3.36
C ALA A 85 -19.54 -0.09 -4.33
N VAL A 86 -18.25 -0.08 -4.61
CA VAL A 86 -17.57 0.76 -5.59
C VAL A 86 -16.62 -0.10 -6.41
N SER A 87 -16.54 0.20 -7.70
CA SER A 87 -15.53 -0.40 -8.57
C SER A 87 -14.95 0.60 -9.55
N TYR A 88 -13.75 0.32 -10.02
CA TYR A 88 -13.12 1.07 -11.08
C TYR A 88 -12.49 0.14 -12.11
N THR A 89 -12.42 0.59 -13.36
CA THR A 89 -11.66 -0.05 -14.43
C THR A 89 -10.84 0.99 -15.15
N LEU A 90 -9.53 0.72 -15.26
CA LEU A 90 -8.59 1.50 -16.04
C LEU A 90 -8.14 0.65 -17.22
N ARG A 91 -8.37 1.13 -18.45
CA ARG A 91 -8.05 0.39 -19.68
C ARG A 91 -6.99 1.12 -20.48
N TRP A 92 -5.91 0.43 -20.78
CA TRP A 92 -4.80 0.94 -21.60
C TRP A 92 -4.63 0.13 -22.88
N ARG A 93 -4.33 0.81 -23.99
CA ARG A 93 -4.03 0.19 -25.29
C ARG A 93 -2.73 0.69 -25.88
N ARG A 94 -1.96 -0.22 -26.49
CA ARG A 94 -0.78 0.07 -27.32
C ARG A 94 -1.16 0.23 -28.78
N ALA A 95 -0.30 0.93 -29.52
CA ALA A 95 -0.48 1.15 -30.97
C ALA A 95 -0.56 -0.16 -31.80
N ASP A 96 0.00 -1.27 -31.30
CA ASP A 96 -0.05 -2.59 -31.91
C ASP A 96 -1.31 -3.40 -31.51
N GLY A 97 -2.31 -2.73 -30.91
CA GLY A 97 -3.59 -3.29 -30.51
C GLY A 97 -3.58 -4.07 -29.20
N ALA A 98 -2.42 -4.22 -28.55
CA ALA A 98 -2.35 -4.88 -27.25
C ALA A 98 -3.00 -4.04 -26.15
N CYS A 99 -3.82 -4.65 -25.29
CA CYS A 99 -4.46 -3.91 -24.19
C CYS A 99 -4.38 -4.64 -22.86
N VAL A 100 -4.56 -3.88 -21.79
CA VAL A 100 -4.62 -4.37 -20.43
C VAL A 100 -5.58 -3.52 -19.62
N GLU A 101 -6.29 -4.18 -18.73
CA GLU A 101 -7.21 -3.58 -17.78
C GLU A 101 -6.71 -3.85 -16.36
N VAL A 102 -6.79 -2.83 -15.51
CA VAL A 102 -6.69 -2.97 -14.06
C VAL A 102 -8.07 -2.66 -13.49
N LEU A 103 -8.60 -3.63 -12.77
CA LEU A 103 -9.94 -3.57 -12.19
C LEU A 103 -9.80 -3.61 -10.67
N GLY A 104 -10.53 -2.73 -9.98
CA GLY A 104 -10.67 -2.77 -8.54
C GLY A 104 -12.14 -2.82 -8.14
N THR A 105 -12.46 -3.61 -7.13
CA THR A 105 -13.79 -3.69 -6.52
C THR A 105 -13.70 -3.92 -5.01
N ASN A 106 -14.70 -3.47 -4.26
CA ASN A 106 -14.91 -3.86 -2.86
C ASN A 106 -16.19 -4.71 -2.65
N ASP A 107 -16.83 -5.15 -3.75
CA ASP A 107 -17.92 -6.12 -3.72
C ASP A 107 -17.36 -7.45 -4.22
N GLY A 108 -17.34 -8.46 -3.34
CA GLY A 108 -16.56 -9.69 -3.48
C GLY A 108 -16.71 -10.39 -4.83
N ILE A 109 -15.59 -10.83 -5.41
CA ILE A 109 -15.57 -11.48 -6.73
C ILE A 109 -14.95 -12.86 -6.64
N GLY A 110 -15.53 -13.82 -7.36
CA GLY A 110 -14.99 -15.16 -7.52
C GLY A 110 -13.72 -15.15 -8.37
N GLY A 111 -12.66 -15.79 -7.87
CA GLY A 111 -11.37 -15.88 -8.57
C GLY A 111 -11.39 -16.83 -9.76
N PRO A 112 -10.30 -16.88 -10.53
CA PRO A 112 -10.24 -17.77 -11.67
C PRO A 112 -10.07 -19.24 -11.25
N ASP A 113 -11.15 -20.03 -11.33
CA ASP A 113 -11.15 -21.44 -10.91
C ASP A 113 -10.36 -22.41 -11.83
N TYR A 114 -9.72 -21.96 -12.92
CA TYR A 114 -9.18 -22.87 -13.95
C TYR A 114 -7.91 -22.42 -14.74
N PRO A 115 -6.82 -21.95 -14.12
CA PRO A 115 -5.61 -21.59 -14.86
C PRO A 115 -4.56 -22.71 -14.96
N ILE A 116 -3.88 -22.83 -16.12
CA ILE A 116 -2.95 -23.94 -16.43
C ILE A 116 -1.49 -23.47 -16.67
N VAL A 117 -1.26 -22.20 -17.02
CA VAL A 117 0.09 -21.59 -17.05
C VAL A 117 0.10 -20.36 -16.17
N SER A 118 1.01 -20.32 -15.20
CA SER A 118 1.12 -19.22 -14.23
C SER A 118 2.55 -18.70 -14.10
N ALA A 119 2.70 -17.42 -13.81
CA ALA A 119 3.94 -16.85 -13.29
C ALA A 119 3.67 -16.17 -11.94
N GLU A 120 4.55 -16.41 -10.97
CA GLU A 120 4.53 -15.72 -9.69
C GLU A 120 5.15 -14.33 -9.83
N VAL A 121 4.55 -13.35 -9.16
CA VAL A 121 4.85 -11.93 -9.29
C VAL A 121 4.97 -11.34 -7.90
N ALA A 122 6.16 -10.84 -7.57
CA ALA A 122 6.36 -10.03 -6.38
C ALA A 122 5.85 -8.61 -6.62
N MET A 123 5.17 -8.03 -5.64
CA MET A 123 4.58 -6.69 -5.72
C MET A 123 5.30 -5.72 -4.77
N PRO A 124 6.53 -5.27 -5.10
CA PRO A 124 7.42 -4.56 -4.18
C PRO A 124 6.95 -3.17 -3.78
N TYR A 125 5.93 -2.62 -4.43
CA TYR A 125 5.39 -1.28 -4.14
C TYR A 125 4.13 -1.33 -3.28
N LEU A 126 3.74 -2.52 -2.81
CA LEU A 126 2.69 -2.71 -1.83
C LEU A 126 3.30 -3.12 -0.48
N PRO A 127 2.66 -2.75 0.65
CA PRO A 127 3.07 -3.21 1.98
C PRO A 127 3.19 -4.74 2.05
N GLY A 128 4.23 -5.26 2.70
CA GLY A 128 4.48 -6.71 2.78
C GLY A 128 5.03 -7.35 1.51
N ALA A 129 5.19 -6.57 0.43
CA ALA A 129 5.63 -7.04 -0.88
C ALA A 129 4.95 -8.36 -1.30
N PRO A 130 3.60 -8.41 -1.31
CA PRO A 130 2.86 -9.65 -1.48
C PRO A 130 3.20 -10.31 -2.80
N GLN A 131 2.97 -11.62 -2.83
CA GLN A 131 3.06 -12.40 -4.05
C GLN A 131 1.67 -12.60 -4.62
N ALA A 132 1.55 -12.37 -5.93
CA ALA A 132 0.38 -12.70 -6.71
C ALA A 132 0.79 -13.55 -7.91
N ARG A 133 -0.16 -14.17 -8.59
CA ARG A 133 0.12 -14.87 -9.86
C ARG A 133 -0.58 -14.20 -11.01
N VAL A 134 0.03 -14.31 -12.18
CA VAL A 134 -0.63 -14.08 -13.46
C VAL A 134 -0.81 -15.42 -14.16
N TYR A 135 -1.94 -15.59 -14.82
CA TYR A 135 -2.35 -16.80 -15.50
C TYR A 135 -2.67 -16.51 -16.94
N GLN A 136 -2.37 -17.47 -17.82
CA GLN A 136 -2.75 -17.39 -19.23
C GLN A 136 -3.61 -18.58 -19.63
N ALA A 137 -4.75 -18.29 -20.25
CA ALA A 137 -5.58 -19.29 -20.88
C ALA A 137 -4.89 -19.87 -22.12
N ALA A 138 -5.11 -21.16 -22.37
CA ALA A 138 -4.56 -21.82 -23.55
C ALA A 138 -4.95 -21.11 -24.87
N ALA A 139 -4.06 -21.16 -25.85
CA ALA A 139 -4.34 -20.68 -27.20
C ALA A 139 -5.30 -21.60 -27.97
N ASP A 140 -5.39 -22.89 -27.59
CA ASP A 140 -6.36 -23.83 -28.15
C ASP A 140 -7.77 -23.49 -27.65
N PRO A 141 -8.70 -23.07 -28.54
CA PRO A 141 -10.06 -22.72 -28.14
C PRO A 141 -10.87 -23.90 -27.57
N GLN A 142 -10.40 -25.14 -27.74
CA GLN A 142 -11.05 -26.35 -27.19
C GLN A 142 -10.61 -26.65 -25.75
N ALA A 143 -9.56 -26.02 -25.24
CA ALA A 143 -9.13 -26.19 -23.86
C ALA A 143 -10.11 -25.50 -22.89
N THR A 144 -10.36 -26.12 -21.74
CA THR A 144 -11.30 -25.61 -20.73
C THR A 144 -10.99 -24.18 -20.30
N SER A 145 -9.71 -23.83 -20.13
CA SER A 145 -9.31 -22.45 -19.78
C SER A 145 -9.71 -21.45 -20.86
N ALA A 146 -9.56 -21.80 -22.15
CA ALA A 146 -9.90 -20.93 -23.27
C ALA A 146 -11.42 -20.81 -23.46
N GLN A 147 -12.17 -21.87 -23.16
CA GLN A 147 -13.64 -21.85 -23.19
C GLN A 147 -14.23 -20.95 -22.09
N ASN A 148 -13.59 -20.89 -20.92
CA ASN A 148 -14.04 -20.07 -19.80
C ASN A 148 -13.60 -18.60 -19.93
N TRP A 149 -12.36 -18.35 -20.35
CA TRP A 149 -11.74 -17.01 -20.31
C TRP A 149 -11.56 -16.37 -21.69
N GLY A 150 -11.70 -17.11 -22.78
CA GLY A 150 -11.22 -16.73 -24.10
C GLY A 150 -9.80 -17.25 -24.36
N PRO A 151 -9.44 -17.56 -25.63
CA PRO A 151 -8.09 -17.97 -25.98
C PRO A 151 -7.05 -16.90 -25.63
N GLU A 152 -5.91 -17.33 -25.09
CA GLU A 152 -4.78 -16.45 -24.73
C GLU A 152 -5.06 -15.36 -23.69
N THR A 153 -6.27 -15.28 -23.13
CA THR A 153 -6.62 -14.34 -22.07
C THR A 153 -5.66 -14.45 -20.89
N VAL A 154 -5.17 -13.31 -20.41
CA VAL A 154 -4.32 -13.22 -19.23
C VAL A 154 -5.10 -12.57 -18.08
N VAL A 155 -5.06 -13.19 -16.91
CA VAL A 155 -5.73 -12.73 -15.69
C VAL A 155 -4.83 -12.92 -14.48
N SER A 156 -4.87 -12.05 -13.48
CA SER A 156 -4.12 -12.24 -12.23
C SER A 156 -4.97 -12.85 -11.10
N ASP A 157 -4.30 -13.30 -10.04
CA ASP A 157 -4.91 -13.38 -8.71
C ASP A 157 -5.45 -12.01 -8.30
N PHE A 158 -6.37 -12.01 -7.34
CA PHE A 158 -6.74 -10.78 -6.64
C PHE A 158 -5.62 -10.35 -5.70
N VAL A 159 -5.40 -9.06 -5.69
CA VAL A 159 -4.54 -8.38 -4.73
C VAL A 159 -5.45 -7.52 -3.89
N THR A 160 -5.70 -7.95 -2.66
CA THR A 160 -6.47 -7.16 -1.71
C THR A 160 -5.57 -6.07 -1.14
N VAL A 161 -6.03 -4.84 -1.17
CA VAL A 161 -5.39 -3.69 -0.52
C VAL A 161 -6.38 -2.92 0.33
N GLY A 162 -5.89 -2.32 1.40
CA GLY A 162 -6.76 -1.74 2.42
C GLY A 162 -7.35 -2.82 3.32
N GLU A 163 -8.10 -2.38 4.32
CA GLU A 163 -8.72 -3.21 5.35
C GLU A 163 -10.20 -2.89 5.41
N GLU A 164 -11.03 -3.79 5.95
CA GLU A 164 -12.45 -3.49 6.11
C GLU A 164 -12.66 -2.22 6.96
N PRO A 165 -13.60 -1.32 6.58
CA PRO A 165 -14.51 -1.41 5.43
C PRO A 165 -13.96 -0.81 4.12
N GLU A 166 -12.73 -0.28 4.13
CA GLU A 166 -12.07 0.43 3.03
C GLU A 166 -11.09 -0.48 2.25
N TRP A 167 -11.49 -1.72 1.97
CA TRP A 167 -10.68 -2.65 1.19
C TRP A 167 -11.02 -2.58 -0.30
N MET A 168 -10.09 -3.04 -1.12
CA MET A 168 -10.22 -3.13 -2.57
C MET A 168 -9.49 -4.38 -3.06
N ALA A 169 -10.21 -5.31 -3.69
CA ALA A 169 -9.59 -6.37 -4.47
C ALA A 169 -9.26 -5.84 -5.86
N VAL A 170 -7.98 -5.90 -6.22
CA VAL A 170 -7.48 -5.43 -7.51
C VAL A 170 -6.96 -6.61 -8.32
N TRP A 171 -7.26 -6.65 -9.61
CA TRP A 171 -6.66 -7.61 -10.53
C TRP A 171 -6.39 -7.01 -11.89
N LEU A 172 -5.62 -7.75 -12.68
CA LEU A 172 -5.28 -7.45 -14.05
C LEU A 172 -6.04 -8.39 -14.99
N LEU A 173 -6.59 -7.85 -16.08
CA LEU A 173 -7.19 -8.61 -17.17
C LEU A 173 -6.66 -8.13 -18.52
N SER A 174 -6.41 -9.07 -19.43
CA SER A 174 -6.12 -8.81 -20.83
C SER A 174 -6.73 -9.92 -21.68
N SER A 175 -7.87 -9.64 -22.31
CA SER A 175 -8.64 -10.60 -23.12
C SER A 175 -8.80 -10.09 -24.55
N ASP A 176 -9.34 -10.89 -25.46
CA ASP A 176 -9.63 -10.48 -26.84
C ASP A 176 -10.91 -9.63 -26.97
N ALA A 177 -11.57 -9.35 -25.85
CA ALA A 177 -12.76 -8.51 -25.79
C ALA A 177 -12.50 -7.10 -26.32
N ASN A 178 -13.53 -6.47 -26.91
CA ASN A 178 -13.47 -5.08 -27.38
C ASN A 178 -12.30 -4.81 -28.37
N GLY A 179 -11.96 -5.82 -29.18
CA GLY A 179 -10.88 -5.73 -30.17
C GLY A 179 -9.49 -5.58 -29.54
N CYS A 180 -9.32 -5.96 -28.27
CA CYS A 180 -8.03 -6.06 -27.63
C CYS A 180 -7.25 -7.25 -28.20
N ARG A 181 -5.93 -7.11 -28.30
CA ARG A 181 -5.03 -8.25 -28.43
C ARG A 181 -4.46 -8.58 -27.04
N PRO A 182 -4.67 -9.78 -26.49
CA PRO A 182 -4.10 -10.14 -25.19
C PRO A 182 -2.58 -9.91 -25.14
N ILE A 183 -2.09 -9.41 -24.00
CA ILE A 183 -0.66 -9.31 -23.75
C ILE A 183 -0.10 -10.67 -23.28
N GLY A 184 1.19 -10.88 -23.42
CA GLY A 184 1.85 -12.08 -22.90
C GLY A 184 2.03 -12.04 -21.37
N LEU A 185 2.24 -13.22 -20.76
CA LEU A 185 2.46 -13.38 -19.32
C LEU A 185 3.53 -12.45 -18.73
N GLU A 186 4.66 -12.29 -19.41
CA GLU A 186 5.76 -11.43 -18.93
C GLU A 186 5.35 -9.95 -18.85
N ALA A 187 4.63 -9.46 -19.88
CA ALA A 187 4.13 -8.10 -19.89
C ALA A 187 3.08 -7.89 -18.79
N ALA A 188 2.18 -8.86 -18.58
CA ALA A 188 1.19 -8.81 -17.51
C ALA A 188 1.84 -8.83 -16.13
N ALA A 189 2.82 -9.71 -15.90
CA ALA A 189 3.59 -9.77 -14.66
C ALA A 189 4.30 -8.45 -14.38
N SER A 190 4.86 -7.81 -15.40
CA SER A 190 5.51 -6.49 -15.26
C SER A 190 4.52 -5.40 -14.87
N VAL A 191 3.31 -5.38 -15.45
CA VAL A 191 2.27 -4.41 -15.08
C VAL A 191 1.83 -4.65 -13.64
N LEU A 192 1.53 -5.91 -13.28
CA LEU A 192 1.09 -6.30 -11.93
C LEU A 192 2.15 -5.97 -10.87
N ALA A 193 3.42 -6.31 -11.10
CA ALA A 193 4.53 -5.99 -10.20
C ALA A 193 4.74 -4.48 -9.99
N SER A 194 4.27 -3.67 -10.94
CA SER A 194 4.38 -2.22 -10.89
C SER A 194 3.17 -1.54 -10.23
N LEU A 195 2.14 -2.28 -9.84
CA LEU A 195 1.01 -1.70 -9.15
C LEU A 195 1.47 -1.06 -7.85
N ARG A 196 0.99 0.17 -7.66
CA ARG A 196 1.23 0.99 -6.49
C ARG A 196 -0.03 1.78 -6.17
N PRO A 197 -0.14 2.34 -4.97
CA PRO A 197 -1.26 3.20 -4.60
C PRO A 197 -1.30 4.44 -5.49
N LEU A 198 -2.50 4.85 -5.90
CA LEU A 198 -2.69 6.14 -6.57
C LEU A 198 -2.38 7.27 -5.60
N ASP A 199 -2.98 7.25 -4.42
CA ASP A 199 -2.69 8.21 -3.37
C ASP A 199 -1.50 7.70 -2.52
N PRO A 200 -0.37 8.42 -2.44
CA PRO A 200 0.76 8.06 -1.57
C PRO A 200 0.37 7.91 -0.11
N ASP A 201 -0.65 8.65 0.33
CA ASP A 201 -1.15 8.68 1.69
C ASP A 201 -2.35 7.73 1.87
N ALA A 202 -2.75 7.00 0.81
CA ALA A 202 -3.75 5.94 0.93
C ALA A 202 -3.31 4.97 2.01
N ARG A 203 -4.26 4.62 2.88
CA ARG A 203 -4.07 3.58 3.88
C ARG A 203 -3.96 2.23 3.19
N LEU A 204 -2.74 1.82 2.94
CA LEU A 204 -2.45 0.47 2.46
C LEU A 204 -1.89 -0.23 3.68
N ALA A 205 -2.72 -0.96 4.38
CA ALA A 205 -2.27 -1.81 5.44
C ALA A 205 -2.49 -3.26 4.98
N MET A 206 -1.38 -3.93 4.69
CA MET A 206 -1.26 -5.38 4.91
C MET A 206 -0.03 -5.72 5.77
N ASP A 207 0.76 -4.72 6.19
CA ASP A 207 2.01 -4.93 6.95
C ASP A 207 2.20 -3.89 8.08
N GLY A 208 1.18 -3.07 8.34
CA GLY A 208 1.28 -1.87 9.19
C GLY A 208 0.32 -1.80 10.37
N MET A 209 -0.57 -2.78 10.54
CA MET A 209 -1.48 -2.80 11.69
C MET A 209 -0.70 -2.94 13.01
N MET A 210 0.50 -3.52 12.93
CA MET A 210 1.32 -3.90 14.08
C MET A 210 2.69 -3.24 14.11
N ASP A 211 3.09 -2.50 13.07
CA ASP A 211 4.25 -1.62 13.17
C ASP A 211 3.79 -0.28 13.79
N GLY A 212 3.92 -0.16 15.11
CA GLY A 212 3.60 1.05 15.87
C GLY A 212 4.51 2.24 15.54
N GLY A 213 5.28 2.16 14.44
CA GLY A 213 6.23 3.17 13.98
C GLY A 213 7.33 3.36 15.02
N ALA A 214 7.35 4.53 15.67
CA ALA A 214 8.30 4.80 16.76
C ALA A 214 8.12 3.88 17.98
N LEU A 215 6.97 3.20 18.09
CA LEU A 215 6.68 2.25 19.17
C LEU A 215 7.18 0.83 18.87
N GLY A 216 7.62 0.55 17.63
CA GLY A 216 8.05 -0.77 17.19
C GLY A 216 6.89 -1.75 16.96
N THR A 217 7.23 -3.02 16.77
CA THR A 217 6.27 -4.07 16.39
C THR A 217 5.44 -4.57 17.57
N PHE A 218 4.15 -4.82 17.34
CA PHE A 218 3.21 -5.47 18.25
C PHE A 218 2.89 -6.90 17.76
N ALA A 219 2.58 -7.83 18.66
CA ALA A 219 2.07 -9.16 18.32
C ALA A 219 0.53 -9.14 18.31
N ASP A 220 -0.09 -9.92 17.42
CA ASP A 220 -1.56 -10.04 17.37
C ASP A 220 -2.11 -10.49 18.73
N ALA A 221 -3.19 -9.83 19.16
CA ALA A 221 -3.80 -10.04 20.47
C ALA A 221 -5.30 -10.34 20.32
N ASP A 222 -5.62 -11.38 19.56
CA ASP A 222 -7.00 -11.82 19.29
C ASP A 222 -7.79 -12.12 20.58
N ASP A 223 -7.10 -12.60 21.61
CA ASP A 223 -7.66 -12.81 22.94
C ASP A 223 -8.18 -11.50 23.55
N ALA A 224 -7.36 -10.45 23.53
CA ALA A 224 -7.77 -9.13 24.00
C ALA A 224 -8.82 -8.49 23.09
N LEU A 225 -8.74 -8.70 21.77
CA LEU A 225 -9.71 -8.18 20.82
C LEU A 225 -11.12 -8.70 21.11
N VAL A 226 -11.28 -10.01 21.34
CA VAL A 226 -12.59 -10.61 21.64
C VAL A 226 -13.18 -10.05 22.94
N ASP A 227 -12.37 -9.93 23.99
CA ASP A 227 -12.82 -9.39 25.27
C ASP A 227 -13.22 -7.91 25.12
N LEU A 228 -12.38 -7.11 24.47
CA LEU A 228 -12.62 -5.68 24.28
C LEU A 228 -13.77 -5.39 23.32
N GLN A 229 -14.01 -6.18 22.28
CA GLN A 229 -15.18 -6.02 21.41
C GLN A 229 -16.49 -6.29 22.17
N THR A 230 -16.45 -7.18 23.17
CA THR A 230 -17.61 -7.44 24.03
C THR A 230 -17.91 -6.25 24.94
N ASP A 231 -16.87 -5.60 25.45
CA ASP A 231 -16.99 -4.46 26.37
C ASP A 231 -17.13 -3.09 25.67
N LEU A 232 -16.69 -2.99 24.40
CA LEU A 232 -16.64 -1.77 23.59
C LEU A 232 -17.38 -1.93 22.24
N PRO A 233 -18.69 -2.28 22.22
CA PRO A 233 -19.38 -2.58 20.98
C PRO A 233 -19.58 -1.38 20.04
N LEU A 234 -19.72 -0.17 20.60
CA LEU A 234 -19.75 1.09 19.86
C LEU A 234 -19.41 2.23 20.81
N ILE A 235 -18.40 3.04 20.49
CA ILE A 235 -17.86 4.02 21.42
C ILE A 235 -17.83 5.42 20.82
N THR A 236 -17.98 6.44 21.66
CA THR A 236 -18.03 7.84 21.22
C THR A 236 -16.70 8.56 21.48
N ASP A 237 -15.94 8.09 22.45
CA ASP A 237 -14.61 8.60 22.80
C ASP A 237 -13.67 7.41 23.00
N PRO A 238 -12.95 6.98 21.95
CA PRO A 238 -12.11 5.79 22.02
C PRO A 238 -11.11 5.76 23.18
N GLU A 239 -10.50 6.89 23.51
CA GLU A 239 -9.49 6.93 24.58
C GLU A 239 -10.12 6.77 25.96
N ALA A 240 -11.24 7.46 26.22
CA ALA A 240 -11.94 7.39 27.49
C ALA A 240 -12.64 6.04 27.69
N ASP A 241 -13.28 5.53 26.64
CA ASP A 241 -14.03 4.28 26.70
C ASP A 241 -13.08 3.08 26.87
N VAL A 242 -11.90 3.08 26.22
CA VAL A 242 -10.85 2.07 26.46
C VAL A 242 -10.31 2.14 27.89
N ALA A 243 -10.07 3.35 28.42
CA ALA A 243 -9.61 3.49 29.79
C ALA A 243 -10.60 2.89 30.79
N GLN A 244 -11.90 3.08 30.53
CA GLN A 244 -12.96 2.53 31.36
C GLN A 244 -13.04 1.00 31.28
N ALA A 245 -12.97 0.42 30.08
CA ALA A 245 -12.99 -1.04 29.91
C ALA A 245 -11.79 -1.71 30.60
N LEU A 246 -10.59 -1.14 30.44
CA LEU A 246 -9.36 -1.69 31.02
C LEU A 246 -9.23 -1.45 32.52
N ALA A 247 -10.03 -0.56 33.13
CA ALA A 247 -9.98 -0.30 34.57
C ALA A 247 -10.34 -1.54 35.42
N GLY A 248 -11.04 -2.53 34.84
CA GLY A 248 -11.36 -3.80 35.49
C GLY A 248 -10.28 -4.88 35.37
N TRP A 249 -9.22 -4.64 34.60
CA TRP A 249 -8.16 -5.62 34.35
C TRP A 249 -7.18 -5.69 35.53
N GLU A 250 -6.45 -6.80 35.65
CA GLU A 250 -5.54 -7.09 36.77
C GLU A 250 -4.21 -6.31 36.70
N ALA A 251 -4.28 -4.99 36.48
CA ALA A 251 -3.15 -4.07 36.45
C ALA A 251 -3.21 -3.07 37.63
N GLN A 252 -2.05 -2.67 38.15
CA GLN A 252 -1.98 -1.63 39.19
C GLN A 252 -2.32 -0.24 38.66
N SER A 253 -1.97 0.05 37.41
CA SER A 253 -2.36 1.29 36.74
C SER A 253 -2.52 1.11 35.25
N VAL A 254 -3.50 1.80 34.71
CA VAL A 254 -3.80 1.90 33.28
C VAL A 254 -3.65 3.35 32.85
N ARG A 255 -2.95 3.57 31.74
CA ARG A 255 -2.89 4.86 31.04
C ARG A 255 -3.25 4.64 29.58
N THR A 256 -4.17 5.43 29.06
CA THR A 256 -4.47 5.49 27.64
C THR A 256 -3.96 6.81 27.06
N GLU A 257 -3.63 6.80 25.77
CA GLU A 257 -3.39 8.00 24.99
C GLU A 257 -3.70 7.74 23.51
N THR A 258 -4.34 8.70 22.85
CA THR A 258 -4.51 8.69 21.40
C THR A 258 -3.17 9.00 20.74
N VAL A 259 -2.56 7.99 20.11
CA VAL A 259 -1.26 8.14 19.45
C VAL A 259 -1.38 8.56 17.99
N ARG A 260 -2.56 8.34 17.39
CA ARG A 260 -2.89 8.76 16.02
C ARG A 260 -4.40 8.91 15.87
N GLN A 261 -4.85 9.97 15.20
CA GLN A 261 -6.25 10.18 14.88
C GLN A 261 -6.40 10.81 13.50
N SER A 262 -7.35 10.31 12.72
CA SER A 262 -7.88 10.95 11.52
C SER A 262 -9.36 10.61 11.35
N ASP A 263 -10.01 11.13 10.32
CA ASP A 263 -11.42 10.87 10.03
C ASP A 263 -11.74 9.39 9.78
N ALA A 264 -10.73 8.58 9.48
CA ALA A 264 -10.90 7.18 9.11
C ALA A 264 -10.40 6.20 10.18
N ALA A 265 -9.64 6.62 11.20
CA ALA A 265 -9.29 5.74 12.33
C ALA A 265 -8.76 6.53 13.54
N VAL A 266 -8.92 5.93 14.72
CA VAL A 266 -8.29 6.36 15.97
C VAL A 266 -7.43 5.22 16.50
N HIS A 267 -6.17 5.51 16.81
CA HIS A 267 -5.26 4.56 17.45
C HIS A 267 -5.06 4.98 18.90
N VAL A 268 -5.49 4.10 19.80
CA VAL A 268 -5.33 4.30 21.25
C VAL A 268 -4.25 3.36 21.74
N LEU A 269 -3.20 3.92 22.35
CA LEU A 269 -2.21 3.12 23.08
C LEU A 269 -2.64 3.05 24.53
N ALA A 270 -2.97 1.85 25.00
CA ALA A 270 -3.13 1.56 26.42
C ALA A 270 -1.84 0.98 26.98
N THR A 271 -1.35 1.52 28.09
CA THR A 271 -0.21 0.99 28.86
C THR A 271 -0.71 0.55 30.22
N LEU A 272 -0.63 -0.75 30.48
CA LEU A 272 -0.96 -1.41 31.73
C LEU A 272 0.34 -1.74 32.46
N THR A 273 0.53 -1.23 33.68
CA THR A 273 1.76 -1.49 34.45
C THR A 273 1.48 -2.16 35.77
N GLY A 274 2.44 -2.98 36.22
CA GLY A 274 2.33 -3.73 37.46
C GLY A 274 1.24 -4.79 37.38
N LEU A 275 1.26 -5.59 36.31
CA LEU A 275 0.41 -6.77 36.18
C LEU A 275 0.70 -7.78 37.29
N MET A 276 -0.30 -8.58 37.67
CA MET A 276 -0.13 -9.62 38.70
C MET A 276 0.51 -10.91 38.19
N ASP A 277 0.79 -10.98 36.89
CA ASP A 277 1.46 -12.11 36.24
C ASP A 277 2.92 -12.26 36.73
N ASP A 278 3.41 -13.50 36.81
CA ASP A 278 4.74 -13.80 37.35
C ASP A 278 5.87 -13.73 36.32
N SER A 279 5.52 -13.49 35.06
CA SER A 279 6.38 -13.46 33.88
C SER A 279 6.32 -12.09 33.20
N VAL A 280 5.11 -11.57 32.97
CA VAL A 280 4.83 -10.27 32.37
C VAL A 280 4.69 -9.19 33.46
N ARG A 281 5.58 -8.19 33.42
CA ARG A 281 5.55 -7.05 34.35
C ARG A 281 4.56 -5.98 33.91
N ASP A 282 4.57 -5.67 32.61
CA ASP A 282 3.75 -4.61 32.02
C ASP A 282 3.32 -5.01 30.61
N GLU A 283 2.19 -4.47 30.17
CA GLU A 283 1.62 -4.69 28.84
C GLU A 283 1.26 -3.36 28.17
N ARG A 284 1.39 -3.34 26.84
CA ARG A 284 0.89 -2.30 25.97
C ARG A 284 -0.06 -2.90 24.96
N LEU A 285 -1.22 -2.30 24.83
CA LEU A 285 -2.17 -2.61 23.78
C LEU A 285 -2.25 -1.43 22.82
N LEU A 286 -2.06 -1.67 21.52
CA LEU A 286 -2.36 -0.71 20.47
C LEU A 286 -3.71 -1.10 19.86
N LEU A 287 -4.73 -0.30 20.15
CA LEU A 287 -6.09 -0.53 19.69
C LEU A 287 -6.37 0.36 18.48
N VAL A 288 -6.93 -0.21 17.43
CA VAL A 288 -7.30 0.51 16.22
C VAL A 288 -8.81 0.54 16.08
N PHE A 289 -9.37 1.75 16.03
CA PHE A 289 -10.79 2.00 15.87
C PHE A 289 -11.08 2.57 14.50
N ILE A 290 -12.19 2.17 13.91
CA ILE A 290 -12.73 2.70 12.65
C ILE A 290 -14.09 3.38 12.90
N PRO A 291 -14.48 4.39 12.10
CA PRO A 291 -15.80 5.00 12.23
C PRO A 291 -16.91 3.98 11.91
N ASP A 292 -17.94 3.90 12.77
CA ASP A 292 -19.15 3.10 12.52
C ASP A 292 -20.38 3.83 13.08
N LEU A 293 -21.50 3.84 12.33
CA LEU A 293 -22.83 4.33 12.72
C LEU A 293 -22.88 5.53 13.71
N GLY A 294 -22.03 6.56 13.52
CA GLY A 294 -22.00 7.76 14.38
C GLY A 294 -21.13 7.68 15.63
N GLY A 295 -20.28 6.66 15.72
CA GLY A 295 -19.24 6.46 16.73
C GLY A 295 -18.03 5.73 16.13
N TRP A 296 -17.38 4.91 16.94
CA TRP A 296 -16.18 4.15 16.60
C TRP A 296 -16.35 2.68 16.98
N GLN A 297 -15.82 1.78 16.17
CA GLN A 297 -15.80 0.34 16.39
C GLN A 297 -14.35 -0.16 16.46
N LEU A 298 -14.06 -1.06 17.41
CA LEU A 298 -12.74 -1.68 17.54
C LEU A 298 -12.50 -2.70 16.41
N LEU A 299 -11.51 -2.42 15.58
CA LEU A 299 -11.10 -3.27 14.46
C LEU A 299 -10.04 -4.30 14.89
N SER A 300 -9.00 -3.84 15.60
CA SER A 300 -7.86 -4.68 15.96
C SER A 300 -7.16 -4.26 17.24
N VAL A 301 -6.41 -5.21 17.82
CA VAL A 301 -5.59 -5.00 19.01
C VAL A 301 -4.24 -5.68 18.80
N GLY A 302 -3.17 -4.92 19.00
CA GLY A 302 -1.81 -5.44 19.09
C GLY A 302 -1.23 -5.37 20.50
N ARG A 303 -0.34 -6.29 20.84
CA ARG A 303 0.28 -6.42 22.17
C ARG A 303 1.80 -6.27 22.13
N GLN A 304 2.33 -5.53 23.10
CA GLN A 304 3.73 -5.58 23.52
C GLN A 304 3.78 -5.86 25.01
N VAL A 305 4.83 -6.54 25.47
CA VAL A 305 5.03 -6.82 26.89
C VAL A 305 6.43 -6.41 27.34
N ARG A 306 6.56 -6.14 28.64
CA ARG A 306 7.86 -6.09 29.34
C ARG A 306 7.87 -7.17 30.40
N CYS A 307 8.92 -7.98 30.43
CA CYS A 307 8.99 -9.09 31.36
C CYS A 307 9.56 -8.66 32.71
N HIS A 308 9.29 -9.47 33.73
CA HIS A 308 10.02 -9.41 34.98
C HIS A 308 11.50 -9.76 34.78
N ALA A 309 12.36 -9.27 35.69
CA ALA A 309 13.79 -9.56 35.64
C ALA A 309 14.03 -11.08 35.70
N GLY A 310 14.76 -11.61 34.73
CA GLY A 310 15.03 -13.06 34.61
C GLY A 310 13.94 -13.87 33.90
N ARG A 311 12.93 -13.22 33.33
CA ARG A 311 11.82 -13.84 32.57
C ARG A 311 11.81 -13.43 31.08
N GLY A 312 12.97 -13.09 30.53
CA GLY A 312 13.11 -12.60 29.16
C GLY A 312 13.45 -11.10 29.07
N HIS A 313 12.98 -10.44 28.01
CA HIS A 313 13.34 -9.07 27.70
C HIS A 313 12.74 -8.05 28.68
N GLN A 314 13.46 -6.95 28.91
CA GLN A 314 13.08 -5.92 29.89
C GLN A 314 12.54 -4.63 29.25
N ASP A 315 12.69 -4.52 27.92
CA ASP A 315 12.14 -3.46 27.07
C ASP A 315 10.84 -3.92 26.41
N TRP A 316 10.08 -2.99 25.82
CA TRP A 316 8.84 -3.29 25.12
C TRP A 316 9.12 -4.10 23.86
N SER A 317 8.41 -5.22 23.71
CA SER A 317 8.57 -6.11 22.57
C SER A 317 7.32 -6.97 22.38
N ALA A 318 7.13 -7.44 21.15
CA ALA A 318 6.10 -8.41 20.76
C ALA A 318 6.46 -9.86 21.14
N GLU A 319 7.70 -10.12 21.56
CA GLU A 319 8.15 -11.45 21.96
C GLU A 319 7.56 -11.87 23.32
N LEU A 320 7.48 -13.19 23.54
CA LEU A 320 6.96 -13.74 24.79
C LEU A 320 7.99 -13.66 25.93
N CYS A 321 7.50 -13.53 27.16
CA CYS A 321 8.30 -13.74 28.36
C CYS A 321 8.60 -15.24 28.55
N LEU A 322 9.87 -15.59 28.76
CA LEU A 322 10.37 -16.97 28.86
C LEU A 322 11.16 -17.19 30.16
#